data_AF-H8MLG8-F1
#
_entry.id   AF-H8MLG8-F1
#
_cell.length_a   1.000
_cell.length_b   1.000
_cell.length_c   1.000
_cell.angle_alpha   90.00
_cell.angle_beta   90.00
_cell.angle_gamma   90.00
#
_symmetry.space_group_name_H-M   'P 1'
#
loop_
_entity.id
_entity.type
_entity.pdbx_description
1 polymer ?
#
loop_
_entity_poly.entity_id
_entity_poly.type
_entity_poly.pdbx_seq_one_letter_code
_entity_poly.pdbx_strand_id
1 'polypeptide(L)'
;MEEYKAFQAKGSVTAEDVRAMMKDESFYARMRNYHRALLRSNISGSVQGNGDYRVSGTPLSFAGNNSNNLRGGQSQRCDGEIAQDSCKANPQDPHQSNSTAPACRDAQGIPLPVSYDYDTNFYQCRPLDVAATEPELKFADCNALKADATYGKYVNFCDNRFLASAGKSVGYLCLPDPNKNTTNVLVASPATGVITAWVNPDQSANLKRLDRCGFDIKTDVNGRPTRDGVWATQRGCVQREGYVTTTVQPYWSTTTETVKVCAVEAQDRAMNPYTGESCETARFNSDRSCGCGDKMRRCEITDVHTARVAAFNEEPLYITDAVVRNDEPYFNILTTRRSFVNGPLAEFYKQRQGVGVFSIKSPADAATLPAMTYANTTEWASYVRDSTHSGVLTTPAFLYRFPTQRARVNEFYEAFLCKHFAPAADANLPPPDDACNRENNLARRCGCNYCHATIEPTGAHWGRYAERSALFLSPEQFPRLDVKCRDCAINGDTSCGGECSQYVMQAFDGDGANSLGLLKTYLYRSADEEKNIEGGPQALVKRMMETGDLERCTVKRVWNEFLGRAMTAEEQRMYLQTLSQDFAKNNHSLKGLIEQVVMSDAYRRID
;
A
#
# COMPACT_ATOMS: atom_id res chain seq x y z
N MET A 1 -18.91 -41.82 -0.21
CA MET A 1 -19.06 -43.22 0.26
C MET A 1 -19.34 -44.20 -0.88
N GLU A 2 -20.15 -43.86 -1.89
CA GLU A 2 -20.38 -44.76 -3.05
C GLU A 2 -19.13 -44.98 -3.92
N GLU A 3 -18.37 -43.92 -4.20
CA GLU A 3 -17.11 -44.00 -4.97
C GLU A 3 -16.09 -44.95 -4.31
N TYR A 4 -15.92 -44.85 -2.99
CA TYR A 4 -15.06 -45.75 -2.22
C TYR A 4 -15.51 -47.21 -2.30
N LYS A 5 -16.82 -47.47 -2.25
CA LYS A 5 -17.37 -48.83 -2.40
C LYS A 5 -17.15 -49.38 -3.82
N ALA A 6 -17.24 -48.53 -4.84
CA ALA A 6 -16.96 -48.91 -6.23
C ALA A 6 -15.49 -49.30 -6.44
N PHE A 7 -14.55 -48.55 -5.85
CA PHE A 7 -13.12 -48.90 -5.91
C PHE A 7 -12.76 -50.13 -5.07
N GLN A 8 -13.38 -50.32 -3.90
CA GLN A 8 -13.25 -51.57 -3.14
C GLN A 8 -13.73 -52.78 -3.96
N ALA A 9 -14.85 -52.65 -4.69
CA ALA A 9 -15.35 -53.72 -5.55
C ALA A 9 -14.44 -54.00 -6.76
N LYS A 10 -13.71 -52.98 -7.26
CA LYS A 10 -12.74 -53.11 -8.35
C LYS A 10 -11.44 -53.82 -7.94
N GLY A 11 -11.12 -53.85 -6.65
CA GLY A 11 -9.99 -54.59 -6.07
C GLY A 11 -8.60 -53.97 -6.29
N SER A 12 -8.44 -53.00 -7.19
CA SER A 12 -7.21 -52.21 -7.34
C SER A 12 -7.48 -50.88 -8.06
N VAL A 13 -6.62 -49.88 -7.80
CA VAL A 13 -6.59 -48.60 -8.52
C VAL A 13 -5.58 -48.70 -9.67
N THR A 14 -6.03 -48.43 -10.91
CA THR A 14 -5.19 -48.49 -12.12
C THR A 14 -4.67 -47.10 -12.50
N ALA A 15 -3.70 -47.03 -13.42
CA ALA A 15 -3.20 -45.75 -13.93
C ALA A 15 -4.32 -44.93 -14.62
N GLU A 16 -5.25 -45.61 -15.30
CA GLU A 16 -6.42 -44.97 -15.92
C GLU A 16 -7.33 -44.30 -14.88
N ASP A 17 -7.51 -44.92 -13.70
CA ASP A 17 -8.30 -44.32 -12.62
C ASP A 17 -7.64 -43.04 -12.10
N VAL A 18 -6.32 -43.06 -11.89
CA VAL A 18 -5.56 -41.89 -11.45
C VAL A 18 -5.64 -40.78 -12.51
N ARG A 19 -5.51 -41.11 -13.80
CA ARG A 19 -5.66 -40.15 -14.91
C ARG A 19 -7.07 -39.59 -15.00
N ALA A 20 -8.11 -40.38 -14.69
CA ALA A 20 -9.49 -39.90 -14.64
C ALA A 20 -9.68 -38.91 -13.48
N MET A 21 -9.16 -39.21 -12.29
CA MET A 21 -9.17 -38.31 -11.13
C MET A 21 -8.46 -36.98 -11.45
N MET A 22 -7.33 -37.01 -12.16
CA MET A 22 -6.59 -35.80 -12.53
C MET A 22 -7.30 -34.89 -13.55
N LYS A 23 -8.47 -35.28 -14.05
CA LYS A 23 -9.35 -34.45 -14.90
C LYS A 23 -10.46 -33.77 -14.10
N ASP A 24 -10.67 -34.14 -12.84
CA ASP A 24 -11.73 -33.63 -11.98
C ASP A 24 -11.38 -32.24 -11.40
N GLU A 25 -12.40 -31.40 -11.20
CA GLU A 25 -12.24 -30.09 -10.57
C GLU A 25 -11.71 -30.16 -9.14
N SER A 26 -12.04 -31.22 -8.40
CA SER A 26 -11.52 -31.48 -7.06
C SER A 26 -10.00 -31.68 -7.04
N PHE A 27 -9.44 -32.34 -8.06
CA PHE A 27 -7.99 -32.46 -8.23
C PHE A 27 -7.35 -31.09 -8.45
N TYR A 28 -7.90 -30.28 -9.37
CA TYR A 28 -7.38 -28.94 -9.61
C TYR A 28 -7.53 -28.03 -8.38
N ALA A 29 -8.61 -28.15 -7.62
CA ALA A 29 -8.78 -27.44 -6.35
C ALA A 29 -7.70 -27.83 -5.32
N ARG A 30 -7.40 -29.13 -5.19
CA ARG A 30 -6.28 -29.61 -4.34
C ARG A 30 -4.95 -29.05 -4.82
N MET A 31 -4.70 -29.07 -6.13
CA MET A 31 -3.47 -28.51 -6.70
C MET A 31 -3.35 -27.01 -6.46
N ARG A 32 -4.44 -26.24 -6.54
CA ARG A 32 -4.43 -24.80 -6.17
C ARG A 32 -4.07 -24.61 -4.69
N ASN A 33 -4.56 -25.45 -3.79
CA ASN A 33 -4.20 -25.40 -2.37
C ASN A 33 -2.72 -25.75 -2.12
N TYR A 34 -2.21 -26.79 -2.79
CA TYR A 34 -0.80 -27.15 -2.76
C TYR A 34 0.07 -25.97 -3.21
N HIS A 35 -0.26 -25.32 -4.34
CA HIS A 35 0.49 -24.17 -4.82
C HIS A 35 0.34 -22.94 -3.91
N ARG A 36 -0.84 -22.70 -3.33
CA ARG A 36 -1.02 -21.62 -2.34
C ARG A 36 -0.10 -21.80 -1.14
N ALA A 37 0.04 -23.03 -0.64
CA ALA A 37 0.96 -23.35 0.45
C ALA A 37 2.42 -23.21 0.02
N LEU A 38 2.76 -23.68 -1.19
CA LEU A 38 4.12 -23.61 -1.75
C LEU A 38 4.58 -22.18 -1.99
N LEU A 39 3.70 -21.32 -2.50
CA LEU A 39 4.02 -19.93 -2.89
C LEU A 39 3.79 -18.93 -1.75
N ARG A 40 3.08 -19.36 -0.69
CA ARG A 40 2.65 -18.52 0.43
C ARG A 40 1.96 -17.24 -0.04
N SER A 41 1.10 -17.35 -1.07
CA SER A 41 0.42 -16.20 -1.70
C SER A 41 -0.62 -15.57 -0.76
N ASN A 42 -0.12 -14.71 0.12
CA ASN A 42 -0.93 -13.96 1.07
C ASN A 42 -0.22 -12.64 1.44
N ILE A 43 -0.69 -11.54 0.86
CA ILE A 43 -0.18 -10.20 1.14
C ILE A 43 -1.07 -9.38 2.08
N SER A 44 -2.10 -9.99 2.69
CA SER A 44 -3.05 -9.28 3.56
C SER A 44 -2.39 -8.60 4.76
N GLY A 45 -1.27 -9.14 5.24
CA GLY A 45 -0.43 -8.51 6.28
C GLY A 45 0.77 -7.73 5.75
N SER A 46 1.06 -7.80 4.44
CA SER A 46 2.26 -7.23 3.82
C SER A 46 2.01 -5.87 3.17
N VAL A 47 0.77 -5.58 2.77
CA VAL A 47 0.36 -4.27 2.25
C VAL A 47 -0.63 -3.66 3.24
N GLN A 48 -0.12 -3.02 4.28
CA GLN A 48 -0.96 -2.25 5.19
C GLN A 48 -1.29 -0.91 4.53
N GLY A 49 -2.55 -0.73 4.13
CA GLY A 49 -3.05 0.58 3.77
C GLY A 49 -3.17 1.43 5.03
N ASN A 50 -2.27 2.38 5.23
CA ASN A 50 -2.27 3.34 6.33
C ASN A 50 -3.43 4.36 6.22
N GLY A 51 -4.65 3.97 5.85
CA GLY A 51 -5.85 4.84 5.85
C GLY A 51 -5.86 6.06 4.89
N ASP A 52 -4.71 6.56 4.46
CA ASP A 52 -4.56 7.90 3.86
C ASP A 52 -5.18 8.06 2.46
N TYR A 53 -5.53 6.94 1.84
CA TYR A 53 -6.16 6.86 0.51
C TYR A 53 -7.55 6.25 0.55
N ARG A 54 -8.05 5.93 1.76
CA ARG A 54 -9.37 5.33 1.94
C ARG A 54 -10.41 6.40 2.18
N VAL A 55 -11.34 6.55 1.24
CA VAL A 55 -12.51 7.40 1.44
C VAL A 55 -13.57 6.64 2.23
N SER A 56 -14.30 7.35 3.08
CA SER A 56 -15.42 6.79 3.86
C SER A 56 -16.47 7.84 4.20
N GLY A 57 -17.66 7.37 4.56
CA GLY A 57 -18.74 8.20 5.08
C GLY A 57 -19.59 8.90 4.02
N THR A 58 -20.45 9.79 4.50
CA THR A 58 -21.30 10.65 3.67
C THR A 58 -21.21 12.06 4.24
N PRO A 59 -20.59 13.02 3.53
CA PRO A 59 -19.89 12.87 2.24
C PRO A 59 -18.67 11.93 2.28
N LEU A 60 -18.33 11.30 1.14
CA LEU A 60 -17.10 10.51 1.00
C LEU A 60 -15.87 11.40 1.22
N SER A 61 -14.97 10.95 2.09
CA SER A 61 -13.82 11.74 2.54
C SER A 61 -12.67 10.86 3.01
N PHE A 62 -11.43 11.31 2.88
CA PHE A 62 -10.33 10.62 3.54
C PHE A 62 -10.43 10.78 5.06
N ALA A 63 -10.31 9.68 5.79
CA ALA A 63 -10.07 9.70 7.22
C ALA A 63 -8.58 9.46 7.45
N GLY A 64 -7.78 10.51 7.69
CA GLY A 64 -6.34 10.35 8.01
C GLY A 64 -5.35 11.02 7.05
N ASN A 65 -5.76 11.42 5.85
CA ASN A 65 -4.91 12.10 4.85
C ASN A 65 -4.35 13.45 5.35
N ASN A 66 -3.35 14.02 4.69
CA ASN A 66 -2.85 15.39 4.83
C ASN A 66 -3.92 16.52 4.69
N SER A 67 -5.13 16.27 4.17
CA SER A 67 -6.30 17.14 4.41
C SER A 67 -6.61 17.32 5.91
N ASN A 68 -6.10 16.45 6.78
CA ASN A 68 -6.13 16.58 8.24
C ASN A 68 -5.56 17.90 8.73
N ASN A 69 -4.55 18.48 8.07
CA ASN A 69 -4.00 19.77 8.50
C ASN A 69 -5.02 20.92 8.32
N LEU A 70 -5.95 20.77 7.37
CA LEU A 70 -7.11 21.65 7.23
C LEU A 70 -8.19 21.29 8.25
N ARG A 71 -8.55 20.00 8.30
CA ARG A 71 -9.70 19.49 9.06
C ARG A 71 -9.42 19.25 10.55
N GLY A 72 -8.22 19.50 11.07
CA GLY A 72 -7.94 19.41 12.52
C GLY A 72 -7.62 18.02 13.07
N GLY A 73 -7.03 17.13 12.25
CA GLY A 73 -6.59 15.80 12.69
C GLY A 73 -7.61 14.67 12.54
N GLN A 74 -7.31 13.52 13.15
CA GLN A 74 -7.90 12.22 12.82
C GLN A 74 -9.43 12.20 12.98
N SER A 75 -10.12 11.74 11.91
CA SER A 75 -11.57 11.54 11.77
C SER A 75 -12.42 12.78 11.48
N GLN A 76 -11.83 13.98 11.38
CA GLN A 76 -12.58 15.16 10.91
C GLN A 76 -12.74 15.15 9.39
N ARG A 77 -13.97 15.39 8.91
CA ARG A 77 -14.37 15.38 7.49
C ARG A 77 -14.60 16.81 6.99
N CYS A 78 -14.99 16.99 5.72
CA CYS A 78 -15.56 18.25 5.27
C CYS A 78 -16.86 18.56 6.02
N ASP A 79 -17.35 19.79 5.88
CA ASP A 79 -18.70 20.13 6.29
C ASP A 79 -19.72 19.47 5.34
N GLY A 80 -20.52 18.55 5.89
CA GLY A 80 -21.52 17.78 5.13
C GLY A 80 -22.83 18.51 4.88
N GLU A 81 -23.02 19.67 5.51
CA GLU A 81 -24.26 20.46 5.45
C GLU A 81 -24.11 21.66 4.50
N ILE A 82 -22.89 22.14 4.28
CA ILE A 82 -22.60 23.26 3.38
C ILE A 82 -22.12 22.76 2.02
N ALA A 83 -22.91 23.00 0.97
CA ALA A 83 -22.49 22.73 -0.40
C ALA A 83 -21.38 23.70 -0.81
N GLN A 84 -20.29 23.19 -1.39
CA GLN A 84 -19.09 23.96 -1.69
C GLN A 84 -19.41 25.20 -2.53
N ASP A 85 -20.13 25.03 -3.63
CA ASP A 85 -20.40 26.12 -4.58
C ASP A 85 -21.52 27.06 -4.11
N SER A 86 -22.11 26.79 -2.95
CA SER A 86 -23.08 27.65 -2.26
C SER A 86 -22.57 28.09 -0.87
N CYS A 87 -21.24 28.17 -0.69
CA CYS A 87 -20.60 28.48 0.60
C CYS A 87 -21.04 29.81 1.25
N LYS A 88 -21.66 30.72 0.48
CA LYS A 88 -22.19 32.00 0.98
C LYS A 88 -23.67 31.98 1.34
N ALA A 89 -24.40 30.94 0.94
CA ALA A 89 -25.85 30.87 1.12
C ALA A 89 -26.23 30.56 2.58
N ASN A 90 -25.42 29.75 3.25
CA ASN A 90 -25.67 29.26 4.61
C ASN A 90 -24.42 29.50 5.48
N PRO A 91 -24.23 30.71 6.04
CA PRO A 91 -23.13 30.94 6.98
C PRO A 91 -23.28 30.01 8.19
N GLN A 92 -22.22 29.28 8.52
CA GLN A 92 -22.21 28.33 9.65
C GLN A 92 -22.50 29.05 10.98
N ASP A 93 -21.94 30.25 11.14
CA ASP A 93 -21.95 31.02 12.38
C ASP A 93 -22.53 32.42 12.11
N PRO A 94 -23.86 32.62 12.07
CA PRO A 94 -24.43 33.92 11.71
C PRO A 94 -24.16 35.05 12.74
N HIS A 95 -23.64 34.75 13.94
CA HIS A 95 -23.39 35.76 14.97
C HIS A 95 -22.03 36.46 14.83
N GLN A 96 -21.11 35.88 14.05
CA GLN A 96 -19.80 36.44 13.75
C GLN A 96 -19.77 37.31 12.48
N SER A 97 -18.92 38.34 12.48
CA SER A 97 -18.78 39.30 11.37
C SER A 97 -18.01 38.75 10.16
N ASN A 98 -17.33 37.62 10.32
CA ASN A 98 -16.55 36.88 9.32
C ASN A 98 -17.17 35.50 9.05
N SER A 99 -18.47 35.37 9.25
CA SER A 99 -19.25 34.12 9.15
C SER A 99 -19.46 33.59 7.74
N THR A 100 -19.18 34.42 6.75
CA THR A 100 -19.36 34.09 5.33
C THR A 100 -18.00 33.96 4.66
N ALA A 101 -17.77 32.84 3.99
CA ALA A 101 -16.54 32.64 3.23
C ALA A 101 -16.40 33.72 2.13
N PRO A 102 -15.21 34.32 1.95
CA PRO A 102 -15.02 35.39 0.95
C PRO A 102 -15.19 34.87 -0.48
N ALA A 103 -14.80 33.61 -0.72
CA ALA A 103 -15.00 32.89 -1.97
C ALA A 103 -15.11 31.39 -1.67
N CYS A 104 -15.82 30.65 -2.54
CA CYS A 104 -15.95 29.20 -2.40
C CYS A 104 -14.78 28.44 -3.03
N ARG A 105 -14.08 29.06 -3.99
CA ARG A 105 -12.92 28.48 -4.68
C ARG A 105 -11.89 29.58 -4.91
N ASP A 106 -10.62 29.21 -5.00
CA ASP A 106 -9.58 30.15 -5.42
C ASP A 106 -9.57 30.37 -6.94
N ALA A 107 -8.63 31.19 -7.43
CA ALA A 107 -8.50 31.54 -8.84
C ALA A 107 -8.23 30.33 -9.76
N GLN A 108 -7.74 29.20 -9.21
CA GLN A 108 -7.50 27.95 -9.95
C GLN A 108 -8.64 26.94 -9.79
N GLY A 109 -9.74 27.35 -9.15
CA GLY A 109 -10.91 26.51 -8.90
C GLY A 109 -10.70 25.48 -7.79
N ILE A 110 -9.66 25.61 -6.95
CA ILE A 110 -9.46 24.69 -5.82
C ILE A 110 -10.41 25.07 -4.69
N PRO A 111 -11.10 24.11 -4.05
CA PRO A 111 -12.02 24.35 -2.94
C PRO A 111 -11.37 25.15 -1.80
N LEU A 112 -12.10 26.14 -1.31
CA LEU A 112 -11.76 26.92 -0.12
C LEU A 112 -12.58 26.49 1.09
N PRO A 113 -12.09 26.77 2.32
CA PRO A 113 -12.88 26.56 3.52
C PRO A 113 -14.23 27.28 3.45
N VAL A 114 -15.28 26.58 3.87
CA VAL A 114 -16.66 27.08 3.97
C VAL A 114 -17.14 27.17 5.41
N SER A 115 -16.41 26.53 6.32
CA SER A 115 -16.67 26.45 7.75
C SER A 115 -15.35 26.52 8.52
N TYR A 116 -15.42 26.89 9.80
CA TYR A 116 -14.29 26.83 10.72
C TYR A 116 -14.75 26.47 12.12
N ASP A 117 -13.90 25.74 12.83
CA ASP A 117 -14.11 25.35 14.23
C ASP A 117 -12.85 25.64 15.05
N TYR A 118 -13.00 25.63 16.37
CA TYR A 118 -11.87 25.62 17.30
C TYR A 118 -11.28 24.21 17.46
N ASP A 119 -9.95 24.11 17.37
CA ASP A 119 -9.18 22.86 17.49
C ASP A 119 -9.17 22.36 18.94
N THR A 120 -9.68 21.14 19.16
CA THR A 120 -9.75 20.50 20.47
C THR A 120 -8.39 20.12 21.05
N ASN A 121 -7.30 20.22 20.27
CA ASN A 121 -5.94 20.14 20.81
C ASN A 121 -5.60 21.35 21.69
N PHE A 122 -6.24 22.50 21.47
CA PHE A 122 -6.01 23.73 22.24
C PHE A 122 -7.21 24.17 23.08
N TYR A 123 -8.42 23.86 22.63
CA TYR A 123 -9.66 24.33 23.25
C TYR A 123 -10.46 23.18 23.87
N GLN A 124 -11.13 23.46 24.98
CA GLN A 124 -12.24 22.66 25.49
C GLN A 124 -13.55 23.29 25.01
N CYS A 125 -14.21 22.63 24.07
CA CYS A 125 -15.49 23.07 23.50
C CYS A 125 -16.65 22.35 24.19
N ARG A 126 -17.53 23.11 24.86
CA ARG A 126 -18.68 22.60 25.61
C ARG A 126 -19.98 23.12 25.01
N PRO A 127 -21.03 22.29 24.85
CA PRO A 127 -22.29 22.73 24.27
C PRO A 127 -22.96 23.77 25.17
N LEU A 128 -23.63 24.74 24.56
CA LEU A 128 -24.55 25.64 25.23
C LEU A 128 -25.88 24.91 25.46
N ASP A 129 -26.36 24.97 26.70
CA ASP A 129 -27.62 24.36 27.11
C ASP A 129 -28.24 25.20 28.22
N VAL A 130 -29.50 25.62 28.06
CA VAL A 130 -30.25 26.36 29.09
C VAL A 130 -30.40 25.59 30.41
N ALA A 131 -30.19 24.27 30.39
CA ALA A 131 -30.18 23.41 31.57
C ALA A 131 -28.79 23.24 32.22
N ALA A 132 -27.72 23.81 31.64
CA ALA A 132 -26.37 23.68 32.17
C ALA A 132 -26.24 24.21 33.61
N THR A 133 -25.38 23.55 34.40
CA THR A 133 -25.04 23.96 35.77
C THR A 133 -24.00 25.06 35.81
N GLU A 134 -23.13 25.11 34.80
CA GLU A 134 -22.12 26.14 34.63
C GLU A 134 -22.76 27.41 34.02
N PRO A 135 -22.67 28.56 34.71
CA PRO A 135 -23.33 29.79 34.26
C PRO A 135 -22.91 30.24 32.85
N GLU A 136 -21.65 30.01 32.46
CA GLU A 136 -21.13 30.40 31.14
C GLU A 136 -21.67 29.54 29.99
N LEU A 137 -22.28 28.39 30.28
CA LEU A 137 -22.87 27.48 29.29
C LEU A 137 -24.39 27.60 29.21
N LYS A 138 -25.01 28.35 30.12
CA LYS A 138 -26.47 28.39 30.32
C LYS A 138 -27.21 29.28 29.31
N PHE A 139 -27.00 29.03 28.03
CA PHE A 139 -27.54 29.83 26.92
C PHE A 139 -28.19 28.93 25.88
N ALA A 140 -29.20 29.45 25.19
CA ALA A 140 -29.88 28.71 24.12
C ALA A 140 -29.01 28.58 22.86
N ASP A 141 -28.22 29.61 22.57
CA ASP A 141 -27.31 29.69 21.43
C ASP A 141 -26.26 30.80 21.66
N CYS A 142 -25.37 30.97 20.69
CA CYS A 142 -24.33 31.99 20.73
C CYS A 142 -24.87 33.44 20.65
N ASN A 143 -26.07 33.67 20.11
CA ASN A 143 -26.70 35.00 20.11
C ASN A 143 -27.19 35.37 21.52
N ALA A 144 -27.77 34.42 22.24
CA ALA A 144 -28.15 34.57 23.64
C ALA A 144 -26.92 34.82 24.52
N LEU A 145 -25.82 34.10 24.29
CA LEU A 145 -24.54 34.37 24.95
C LEU A 145 -24.05 35.80 24.65
N LYS A 146 -24.06 36.23 23.38
CA LYS A 146 -23.62 37.57 22.96
C LYS A 146 -24.36 38.70 23.67
N ALA A 147 -25.65 38.51 23.92
CA ALA A 147 -26.50 39.50 24.57
C ALA A 147 -26.26 39.61 26.09
N ASP A 148 -25.58 38.64 26.70
CA ASP A 148 -25.34 38.61 28.13
C ASP A 148 -24.24 39.60 28.56
N ALA A 149 -24.50 40.37 29.62
CA ALA A 149 -23.60 41.42 30.09
C ALA A 149 -22.29 40.88 30.70
N THR A 150 -22.27 39.63 31.18
CA THR A 150 -21.14 39.01 31.89
C THR A 150 -20.36 38.06 30.99
N TYR A 151 -21.06 37.22 30.24
CA TYR A 151 -20.50 36.15 29.42
C TYR A 151 -20.44 36.50 27.93
N GLY A 152 -21.13 37.57 27.47
CA GLY A 152 -21.07 38.05 26.09
C GLY A 152 -19.67 38.44 25.64
N LYS A 153 -18.74 38.68 26.56
CA LYS A 153 -17.30 38.86 26.26
C LYS A 153 -16.65 37.66 25.56
N TYR A 154 -17.20 36.46 25.70
CA TYR A 154 -16.70 35.23 25.08
C TYR A 154 -17.30 34.92 23.71
N VAL A 155 -18.19 35.78 23.17
CA VAL A 155 -18.92 35.51 21.92
C VAL A 155 -18.04 35.10 20.74
N ASN A 156 -16.83 35.66 20.61
CA ASN A 156 -15.91 35.30 19.52
C ASN A 156 -15.43 33.84 19.59
N PHE A 157 -15.53 33.21 20.75
CA PHE A 157 -15.15 31.82 21.01
C PHE A 157 -16.36 30.90 21.15
N CYS A 158 -17.52 31.35 20.70
CA CYS A 158 -18.72 30.55 20.52
C CYS A 158 -18.87 30.22 19.04
N ASP A 159 -18.95 28.93 18.69
CA ASP A 159 -19.20 28.48 17.30
C ASP A 159 -20.46 27.60 17.22
N ASN A 160 -21.10 27.55 16.06
CA ASN A 160 -22.24 26.66 15.82
C ASN A 160 -21.77 25.44 15.05
N ARG A 161 -22.04 24.26 15.62
CA ARG A 161 -21.65 22.97 15.02
C ARG A 161 -22.87 22.13 14.77
N PHE A 162 -22.95 21.51 13.59
CA PHE A 162 -24.01 20.55 13.33
C PHE A 162 -23.85 19.34 14.25
N LEU A 163 -24.87 19.06 15.05
CA LEU A 163 -24.90 17.90 15.92
C LEU A 163 -25.93 16.91 15.38
N ALA A 164 -25.43 15.79 14.83
CA ALA A 164 -26.28 14.78 14.20
C ALA A 164 -27.37 14.23 15.14
N SER A 165 -27.08 14.05 16.43
CA SER A 165 -28.07 13.61 17.42
C SER A 165 -29.18 14.62 17.68
N ALA A 166 -28.94 15.90 17.42
CA ALA A 166 -29.93 16.97 17.55
C ALA A 166 -30.60 17.32 16.21
N GLY A 167 -30.09 16.81 15.08
CA GLY A 167 -30.57 17.13 13.74
C GLY A 167 -30.48 18.61 13.37
N LYS A 168 -29.63 19.39 14.06
CA LYS A 168 -29.49 20.84 13.89
C LYS A 168 -28.13 21.33 14.38
N SER A 169 -27.79 22.56 14.02
CA SER A 169 -26.64 23.25 14.61
C SER A 169 -26.90 23.62 16.06
N VAL A 170 -25.90 23.38 16.91
CA VAL A 170 -25.90 23.69 18.35
C VAL A 170 -24.71 24.59 18.62
N GLY A 171 -24.89 25.59 19.50
CA GLY A 171 -23.81 26.47 19.92
C GLY A 171 -22.86 25.76 20.87
N TYR A 172 -21.57 25.95 20.69
CA TYR A 172 -20.50 25.47 21.57
C TYR A 172 -19.66 26.65 22.03
N LEU A 173 -19.36 26.71 23.32
CA LEU A 173 -18.38 27.64 23.87
C LEU A 173 -17.02 26.94 23.98
N CYS A 174 -16.01 27.48 23.28
CA CYS A 174 -14.67 26.92 23.18
C CYS A 174 -13.64 27.80 23.90
N LEU A 175 -13.26 27.40 25.12
CA LEU A 175 -12.25 28.12 25.91
C LEU A 175 -10.92 27.35 25.91
N PRO A 176 -9.75 28.00 26.10
CA PRO A 176 -8.48 27.28 26.21
C PRO A 176 -8.58 26.15 27.23
N ASP A 177 -8.12 24.97 26.85
CA ASP A 177 -8.28 23.77 27.67
C ASP A 177 -7.50 23.93 28.99
N PRO A 178 -8.19 23.98 30.15
CA PRO A 178 -7.52 24.20 31.43
C PRO A 178 -6.69 22.99 31.87
N ASN A 179 -6.88 21.82 31.26
CA ASN A 179 -6.19 20.59 31.64
C ASN A 179 -4.84 20.42 30.91
N LYS A 180 -4.50 21.32 30.00
CA LYS A 180 -3.25 21.26 29.23
C LYS A 180 -2.29 22.36 29.68
N ASN A 181 -1.06 21.95 29.99
CA ASN A 181 0.01 22.85 30.45
C ASN A 181 0.34 23.98 29.45
N THR A 182 0.01 23.81 28.17
CA THR A 182 0.25 24.81 27.14
C THR A 182 -0.82 25.90 27.10
N THR A 183 -2.06 25.57 27.50
CA THR A 183 -3.23 26.45 27.33
C THR A 183 -3.79 26.98 28.65
N ASN A 184 -3.52 26.30 29.77
CA ASN A 184 -3.94 26.73 31.10
C ASN A 184 -3.25 28.03 31.58
N VAL A 185 -2.12 28.40 30.98
CA VAL A 185 -1.38 29.64 31.24
C VAL A 185 -1.87 30.83 30.42
N LEU A 186 -2.76 30.61 29.45
CA LEU A 186 -3.21 31.68 28.56
C LEU A 186 -4.23 32.58 29.24
N VAL A 187 -4.10 33.88 29.02
CA VAL A 187 -5.00 34.91 29.56
C VAL A 187 -5.77 35.62 28.45
N ALA A 188 -6.99 36.05 28.76
CA ALA A 188 -7.86 36.72 27.81
C ALA A 188 -7.29 38.08 27.36
N SER A 189 -7.38 38.37 26.07
CA SER A 189 -6.98 39.62 25.45
C SER A 189 -8.06 40.14 24.48
N PRO A 190 -8.53 41.39 24.62
CA PRO A 190 -8.27 42.30 25.75
C PRO A 190 -8.79 41.76 27.08
N ALA A 191 -8.24 42.25 28.21
CA ALA A 191 -8.65 41.83 29.55
C ALA A 191 -10.09 42.24 29.91
N THR A 192 -10.61 43.28 29.24
CA THR A 192 -11.97 43.80 29.39
C THR A 192 -12.61 43.97 28.01
N GLY A 193 -13.94 43.87 27.96
CA GLY A 193 -14.69 43.88 26.70
C GLY A 193 -14.68 42.54 26.00
N VAL A 194 -15.01 42.53 24.70
CA VAL A 194 -15.08 41.31 23.89
C VAL A 194 -13.67 40.76 23.66
N ILE A 195 -13.44 39.52 24.06
CA ILE A 195 -12.16 38.84 23.96
C ILE A 195 -11.92 38.49 22.48
N THR A 196 -10.73 38.80 21.97
CA THR A 196 -10.34 38.55 20.58
C THR A 196 -9.21 37.54 20.46
N ALA A 197 -8.47 37.29 21.54
CA ALA A 197 -7.40 36.29 21.60
C ALA A 197 -7.12 35.82 23.04
N TRP A 198 -6.37 34.73 23.13
CA TRP A 198 -5.75 34.23 24.36
C TRP A 198 -4.24 34.32 24.22
N VAL A 199 -3.58 35.00 25.16
CA VAL A 199 -2.14 35.31 25.07
C VAL A 199 -1.39 34.67 26.22
N ASN A 200 -0.18 34.21 25.95
CA ASN A 200 0.73 33.76 26.99
C ASN A 200 1.42 34.98 27.61
N PRO A 201 1.37 35.16 28.94
CA PRO A 201 2.15 36.21 29.61
C PRO A 201 3.65 36.07 29.35
N ASP A 202 4.16 34.84 29.22
CA ASP A 202 5.54 34.55 28.86
C ASP A 202 5.73 34.53 27.33
N GLN A 203 6.40 35.56 26.81
CA GLN A 203 6.68 35.72 25.39
C GLN A 203 7.75 34.74 24.84
N SER A 204 8.44 34.02 25.73
CA SER A 204 9.41 32.98 25.35
C SER A 204 8.76 31.62 25.11
N ALA A 205 7.49 31.44 25.48
CA ALA A 205 6.77 30.19 25.33
C ALA A 205 6.55 29.78 23.86
N ASN A 206 6.49 28.47 23.62
CA ASN A 206 6.21 27.90 22.30
C ASN A 206 4.79 28.22 21.78
N LEU A 207 3.83 28.36 22.70
CA LEU A 207 2.47 28.83 22.41
C LEU A 207 2.29 30.24 22.98
N LYS A 208 2.42 31.24 22.12
CA LYS A 208 2.36 32.66 22.50
C LYS A 208 0.96 33.25 22.46
N ARG A 209 0.14 32.77 21.52
CA ARG A 209 -1.15 33.38 21.20
C ARG A 209 -2.06 32.39 20.48
N LEU A 210 -3.35 32.47 20.80
CA LEU A 210 -4.45 31.84 20.07
C LEU A 210 -5.50 32.92 19.76
N ASP A 211 -5.63 33.29 18.50
CA ASP A 211 -6.63 34.26 18.05
C ASP A 211 -7.99 33.58 17.80
N ARG A 212 -9.06 34.38 17.74
CA ARG A 212 -10.39 33.90 17.30
C ARG A 212 -10.31 33.27 15.90
N CYS A 213 -11.06 32.19 15.66
CA CYS A 213 -11.08 31.54 14.36
C CYS A 213 -11.90 32.31 13.32
N GLY A 214 -11.62 32.05 12.03
CA GLY A 214 -12.27 32.71 10.92
C GLY A 214 -11.69 32.32 9.56
N PHE A 215 -12.15 33.00 8.51
CA PHE A 215 -11.64 32.85 7.15
C PHE A 215 -10.46 33.78 6.79
N ASP A 216 -9.78 34.41 7.74
CA ASP A 216 -8.64 35.29 7.42
C ASP A 216 -7.37 34.44 7.14
N ILE A 217 -6.90 34.45 5.89
CA ILE A 217 -5.89 33.53 5.33
C ILE A 217 -4.56 34.28 5.17
N LYS A 218 -3.93 34.69 6.28
CA LYS A 218 -2.76 35.59 6.18
C LYS A 218 -1.42 34.94 6.49
N THR A 219 -1.37 33.93 7.37
CA THR A 219 -0.08 33.35 7.80
C THR A 219 -0.20 31.91 8.27
N ASP A 220 0.80 31.08 7.98
CA ASP A 220 0.95 29.74 8.54
C ASP A 220 1.19 29.72 10.04
N VAL A 221 1.25 28.52 10.63
CA VAL A 221 1.50 28.29 12.07
C VAL A 221 2.82 28.89 12.59
N ASN A 222 3.68 29.39 11.69
CA ASN A 222 4.96 30.04 11.94
C ASN A 222 5.00 31.51 11.47
N GLY A 223 3.87 32.12 11.08
CA GLY A 223 3.82 33.52 10.65
C GLY A 223 4.25 33.76 9.20
N ARG A 224 4.39 32.73 8.36
CA ARG A 224 4.78 32.87 6.94
C ARG A 224 3.55 33.10 6.06
N PRO A 225 3.61 33.94 5.03
CA PRO A 225 2.51 34.10 4.08
C PRO A 225 2.11 32.75 3.49
N THR A 226 0.81 32.46 3.43
CA THR A 226 0.30 31.29 2.70
C THR A 226 0.76 31.39 1.26
N ARG A 227 1.54 30.41 0.79
CA ARG A 227 1.90 30.31 -0.63
C ARG A 227 0.71 29.77 -1.40
N ASP A 228 0.55 30.22 -2.65
CA ASP A 228 -0.43 29.64 -3.58
C ASP A 228 -0.33 28.10 -3.57
N GLY A 229 -1.44 27.43 -3.28
CA GLY A 229 -1.51 25.97 -3.18
C GLY A 229 -1.25 25.37 -1.79
N VAL A 230 -0.62 26.08 -0.84
CA VAL A 230 -0.33 25.59 0.52
C VAL A 230 -1.15 26.34 1.56
N TRP A 231 -2.20 25.69 2.05
CA TRP A 231 -3.08 26.21 3.10
C TRP A 231 -2.48 25.91 4.44
N ALA A 232 -2.28 26.94 5.23
CA ALA A 232 -1.94 26.77 6.62
C ALA A 232 -3.06 27.37 7.46
N THR A 233 -3.63 26.53 8.30
CA THR A 233 -4.67 26.92 9.24
C THR A 233 -4.08 27.82 10.30
N GLN A 234 -4.86 28.82 10.72
CA GLN A 234 -4.54 29.58 11.91
C GLN A 234 -4.37 28.61 13.09
N ARG A 235 -3.32 28.81 13.89
CA ARG A 235 -3.07 27.95 15.05
C ARG A 235 -4.29 27.97 15.99
N GLY A 236 -4.75 26.78 16.39
CA GLY A 236 -5.93 26.61 17.22
C GLY A 236 -7.25 26.60 16.44
N CYS A 237 -7.20 26.67 15.12
CA CYS A 237 -8.37 26.63 14.25
C CYS A 237 -8.34 25.43 13.32
N VAL A 238 -9.54 24.94 13.05
CA VAL A 238 -9.87 23.96 12.03
C VAL A 238 -10.64 24.67 10.93
N GLN A 239 -10.33 24.41 9.67
CA GLN A 239 -11.00 25.00 8.52
C GLN A 239 -11.40 23.89 7.56
N ARG A 240 -12.70 23.73 7.30
CA ARG A 240 -13.21 22.67 6.43
C ARG A 240 -13.85 23.23 5.18
N GLU A 241 -13.52 22.64 4.05
CA GLU A 241 -14.30 22.77 2.83
C GLU A 241 -15.69 22.12 2.98
N GLY A 242 -16.55 22.34 2.00
CA GLY A 242 -17.89 21.76 1.93
C GLY A 242 -17.94 20.49 1.08
N TYR A 243 -19.15 20.07 0.75
CA TYR A 243 -19.38 18.92 -0.14
C TYR A 243 -19.77 19.32 -1.56
N VAL A 244 -19.53 18.40 -2.49
CA VAL A 244 -20.04 18.42 -3.85
C VAL A 244 -20.96 17.21 -4.02
N THR A 245 -22.12 17.42 -4.64
CA THR A 245 -22.98 16.30 -5.09
C THR A 245 -22.65 16.02 -6.54
N THR A 246 -22.28 14.78 -6.85
CA THR A 246 -21.88 14.40 -8.21
C THR A 246 -22.67 13.20 -8.70
N THR A 247 -22.98 13.19 -9.99
CA THR A 247 -23.49 12.03 -10.73
C THR A 247 -22.36 11.13 -11.22
N VAL A 248 -21.11 11.61 -11.21
CA VAL A 248 -19.92 10.83 -11.57
C VAL A 248 -19.70 9.78 -10.51
N GLN A 249 -20.01 8.54 -10.86
CA GLN A 249 -19.90 7.42 -9.96
C GLN A 249 -18.43 7.08 -9.70
N PRO A 250 -18.06 6.77 -8.45
CA PRO A 250 -16.80 6.09 -8.18
C PRO A 250 -16.68 4.83 -9.05
N TYR A 251 -15.48 4.48 -9.53
CA TYR A 251 -15.29 3.32 -10.42
C TYR A 251 -15.76 1.98 -9.83
N TRP A 252 -15.83 1.90 -8.50
CA TRP A 252 -16.30 0.72 -7.76
C TRP A 252 -17.81 0.72 -7.49
N SER A 253 -18.52 1.80 -7.83
CA SER A 253 -19.96 1.91 -7.59
C SER A 253 -20.75 1.07 -8.60
N THR A 254 -21.75 0.38 -8.11
CA THR A 254 -22.77 -0.32 -8.91
C THR A 254 -24.08 0.45 -9.00
N THR A 255 -24.18 1.59 -8.31
CA THR A 255 -25.40 2.41 -8.24
C THR A 255 -25.34 3.59 -9.22
N THR A 256 -26.49 4.14 -9.56
CA THR A 256 -26.60 5.37 -10.36
C THR A 256 -26.97 6.61 -9.53
N GLU A 257 -27.16 6.44 -8.22
CA GLU A 257 -27.53 7.52 -7.30
C GLU A 257 -26.43 8.56 -7.15
N THR A 258 -26.82 9.83 -7.00
CA THR A 258 -25.85 10.89 -6.75
C THR A 258 -25.10 10.67 -5.44
N VAL A 259 -23.79 10.87 -5.44
CA VAL A 259 -22.94 10.72 -4.26
C VAL A 259 -22.50 12.09 -3.77
N LYS A 260 -22.56 12.31 -2.44
CA LYS A 260 -21.89 13.44 -1.80
C LYS A 260 -20.43 13.09 -1.56
N VAL A 261 -19.53 13.95 -2.02
CA VAL A 261 -18.07 13.82 -1.83
C VAL A 261 -17.55 15.14 -1.27
N CYS A 262 -16.59 15.08 -0.35
CA CYS A 262 -15.91 16.30 0.10
C CYS A 262 -15.25 17.01 -1.10
N ALA A 263 -15.33 18.34 -1.14
CA ALA A 263 -14.99 19.08 -2.34
C ALA A 263 -13.53 18.90 -2.79
N VAL A 264 -12.61 18.70 -1.84
CA VAL A 264 -11.20 18.41 -2.13
C VAL A 264 -11.06 17.05 -2.83
N GLU A 265 -11.68 16.00 -2.30
CA GLU A 265 -11.67 14.66 -2.88
C GLU A 265 -12.42 14.61 -4.22
N ALA A 266 -13.45 15.44 -4.42
CA ALA A 266 -14.26 15.49 -5.63
C ALA A 266 -13.52 16.01 -6.88
N GLN A 267 -12.29 16.48 -6.76
CA GLN A 267 -11.53 17.02 -7.89
C GLN A 267 -11.02 15.91 -8.83
N ASP A 268 -11.12 16.17 -10.13
CA ASP A 268 -10.86 15.22 -11.22
C ASP A 268 -9.62 15.55 -12.05
N ARG A 269 -8.80 16.52 -11.62
CA ARG A 269 -7.69 17.06 -12.41
C ARG A 269 -6.65 15.98 -12.76
N ALA A 270 -6.15 16.04 -13.99
CA ALA A 270 -5.03 15.23 -14.45
C ALA A 270 -3.66 15.86 -14.07
N MET A 271 -3.61 17.19 -13.95
CA MET A 271 -2.40 17.94 -13.64
C MET A 271 -2.65 18.93 -12.51
N ASN A 272 -1.63 19.17 -11.70
CA ASN A 272 -1.65 20.19 -10.67
C ASN A 272 -1.69 21.58 -11.34
N PRO A 273 -2.65 22.45 -11.03
CA PRO A 273 -2.82 23.74 -11.71
C PRO A 273 -1.74 24.77 -11.37
N TYR A 274 -0.96 24.56 -10.31
CA TYR A 274 0.13 25.47 -9.92
C TYR A 274 1.49 25.05 -10.50
N THR A 275 1.74 23.75 -10.63
CA THR A 275 3.04 23.24 -11.10
C THR A 275 3.01 22.71 -12.53
N GLY A 276 1.84 22.38 -13.06
CA GLY A 276 1.68 21.69 -14.35
C GLY A 276 2.07 20.20 -14.33
N GLU A 277 2.52 19.68 -13.19
CA GLU A 277 2.93 18.28 -13.06
C GLU A 277 1.72 17.34 -12.97
N SER A 278 1.91 16.07 -13.35
CA SER A 278 0.86 15.05 -13.28
C SER A 278 0.41 14.77 -11.84
N CYS A 279 -0.90 14.80 -11.61
CA CYS A 279 -1.53 14.40 -10.35
C CYS A 279 -1.43 12.89 -10.05
N GLU A 280 -0.88 12.09 -10.97
CA GLU A 280 -0.70 10.64 -10.79
C GLU A 280 0.63 10.27 -10.11
N THR A 281 1.42 11.26 -9.70
CA THR A 281 2.69 11.01 -8.99
C THR A 281 2.48 10.98 -7.48
N ALA A 282 3.25 10.17 -6.77
CA ALA A 282 3.15 10.03 -5.31
C ALA A 282 3.35 11.35 -4.54
N ARG A 283 3.98 12.35 -5.18
CA ARG A 283 4.12 13.71 -4.66
C ARG A 283 2.77 14.36 -4.34
N PHE A 284 1.74 14.12 -5.17
CA PHE A 284 0.44 14.80 -5.06
C PHE A 284 -0.61 14.01 -4.28
N ASN A 285 -0.22 12.88 -3.69
CA ASN A 285 -1.08 12.08 -2.80
C ASN A 285 -1.69 12.88 -1.65
N SER A 286 -1.03 13.97 -1.27
CA SER A 286 -1.44 14.88 -0.21
C SER A 286 -1.83 16.27 -0.68
N ASP A 287 -1.85 16.48 -2.00
CA ASP A 287 -2.10 17.78 -2.58
C ASP A 287 -3.60 17.95 -2.82
N ARG A 288 -4.16 18.93 -2.13
CA ARG A 288 -5.57 19.29 -2.21
C ARG A 288 -6.00 19.83 -3.58
N SER A 289 -5.11 20.03 -4.56
CA SER A 289 -5.46 20.46 -5.92
C SER A 289 -5.80 19.29 -6.85
N CYS A 290 -5.32 18.10 -6.51
CA CYS A 290 -5.46 16.91 -7.35
C CYS A 290 -6.71 16.09 -7.03
N GLY A 291 -7.07 15.91 -5.75
CA GLY A 291 -8.24 15.11 -5.36
C GLY A 291 -8.21 13.66 -5.85
N CYS A 292 -9.37 12.99 -5.85
CA CYS A 292 -9.50 11.57 -6.18
C CYS A 292 -9.42 11.26 -7.68
N GLY A 293 -9.43 12.26 -8.56
CA GLY A 293 -9.40 12.04 -10.00
C GLY A 293 -10.74 11.63 -10.60
N ASP A 294 -10.76 11.52 -11.92
CA ASP A 294 -11.92 11.05 -12.66
C ASP A 294 -12.42 9.71 -12.08
N LYS A 295 -13.73 9.62 -11.84
CA LYS A 295 -14.40 8.47 -11.19
C LYS A 295 -13.73 8.00 -9.90
N MET A 296 -13.10 8.92 -9.17
CA MET A 296 -12.36 8.66 -7.94
C MET A 296 -11.21 7.64 -8.07
N ARG A 297 -10.61 7.49 -9.26
CA ARG A 297 -9.59 6.46 -9.55
C ARG A 297 -8.34 6.47 -8.66
N ARG A 298 -8.01 7.59 -8.02
CA ARG A 298 -6.87 7.72 -7.09
C ARG A 298 -7.23 7.40 -5.64
N CYS A 299 -8.51 7.18 -5.36
CA CYS A 299 -9.04 6.84 -4.06
C CYS A 299 -9.59 5.42 -4.06
N GLU A 300 -9.75 4.84 -2.88
CA GLU A 300 -10.42 3.56 -2.72
C GLU A 300 -11.25 3.54 -1.44
N ILE A 301 -12.15 2.58 -1.32
CA ILE A 301 -12.79 2.22 -0.05
C ILE A 301 -12.17 0.94 0.50
N THR A 302 -12.46 0.57 1.75
CA THR A 302 -11.95 -0.65 2.37
C THR A 302 -12.27 -1.91 1.55
N ASP A 303 -13.48 -2.01 1.00
CA ASP A 303 -13.90 -3.18 0.21
C ASP A 303 -13.08 -3.30 -1.07
N VAL A 304 -12.75 -2.16 -1.69
CA VAL A 304 -11.93 -2.13 -2.90
C VAL A 304 -10.52 -2.62 -2.62
N HIS A 305 -9.93 -2.15 -1.52
CA HIS A 305 -8.62 -2.59 -1.07
C HIS A 305 -8.60 -4.11 -0.82
N THR A 306 -9.59 -4.60 -0.09
CA THR A 306 -9.75 -6.04 0.23
C THR A 306 -9.89 -6.87 -1.04
N ALA A 307 -10.73 -6.45 -1.98
CA ALA A 307 -10.93 -7.14 -3.25
C ALA A 307 -9.64 -7.20 -4.08
N ARG A 308 -8.86 -6.11 -4.10
CA ARG A 308 -7.58 -6.06 -4.82
C ARG A 308 -6.52 -6.96 -4.18
N VAL A 309 -6.40 -6.95 -2.85
CA VAL A 309 -5.51 -7.86 -2.11
C VAL A 309 -5.87 -9.32 -2.36
N ALA A 310 -7.17 -9.66 -2.33
CA ALA A 310 -7.65 -10.99 -2.63
C ALA A 310 -7.27 -11.40 -4.07
N ALA A 311 -7.50 -10.52 -5.04
CA ALA A 311 -7.16 -10.80 -6.43
C ALA A 311 -5.65 -10.99 -6.65
N PHE A 312 -4.79 -10.16 -6.04
CA PHE A 312 -3.33 -10.39 -6.11
C PHE A 312 -2.93 -11.76 -5.56
N ASN A 313 -3.55 -12.20 -4.45
CA ASN A 313 -3.26 -13.51 -3.84
C ASN A 313 -3.71 -14.70 -4.72
N GLU A 314 -4.72 -14.49 -5.57
CA GLU A 314 -5.29 -15.51 -6.45
C GLU A 314 -4.60 -15.60 -7.82
N GLU A 315 -4.12 -14.49 -8.39
CA GLU A 315 -3.39 -14.44 -9.67
C GLU A 315 -2.34 -15.58 -9.83
N PRO A 316 -1.40 -15.80 -8.89
CA PRO A 316 -0.41 -16.88 -9.05
C PRO A 316 -1.03 -18.27 -9.08
N LEU A 317 -2.21 -18.48 -8.47
CA LEU A 317 -2.90 -19.76 -8.47
C LEU A 317 -3.55 -20.05 -9.81
N TYR A 318 -4.06 -19.05 -10.52
CA TYR A 318 -4.54 -19.22 -11.89
C TYR A 318 -3.39 -19.47 -12.87
N ILE A 319 -2.21 -18.88 -12.63
CA ILE A 319 -0.99 -19.22 -13.39
C ILE A 319 -0.64 -20.70 -13.21
N THR A 320 -0.57 -21.21 -11.98
CA THR A 320 -0.20 -22.60 -11.73
C THR A 320 -1.29 -23.58 -12.19
N ASP A 321 -2.55 -23.25 -11.95
CA ASP A 321 -3.72 -24.03 -12.39
C ASP A 321 -3.74 -24.20 -13.90
N ALA A 322 -3.48 -23.13 -14.67
CA ALA A 322 -3.41 -23.21 -16.12
C ALA A 322 -2.28 -24.11 -16.63
N VAL A 323 -1.09 -24.04 -16.03
CA VAL A 323 0.05 -24.93 -16.37
C VAL A 323 -0.32 -26.39 -16.12
N VAL A 324 -0.93 -26.71 -14.98
CA VAL A 324 -1.32 -28.09 -14.62
C VAL A 324 -2.48 -28.58 -15.49
N ARG A 325 -3.51 -27.76 -15.73
CA ARG A 325 -4.67 -28.12 -16.57
C ARG A 325 -4.25 -28.47 -17.98
N ASN A 326 -3.39 -27.65 -18.56
CA ASN A 326 -2.91 -27.83 -19.93
C ASN A 326 -1.80 -28.88 -20.07
N ASP A 327 -1.35 -29.50 -18.96
CA ASP A 327 -0.22 -30.44 -18.94
C ASP A 327 1.04 -29.86 -19.58
N GLU A 328 1.28 -28.57 -19.31
CA GLU A 328 2.51 -27.89 -19.70
C GLU A 328 3.68 -28.34 -18.79
N PRO A 329 4.94 -28.19 -19.25
CA PRO A 329 6.11 -28.39 -18.38
C PRO A 329 5.94 -27.65 -17.06
N TYR A 330 6.04 -28.35 -15.93
CA TYR A 330 5.66 -27.82 -14.62
C TYR A 330 6.41 -26.53 -14.28
N PHE A 331 7.69 -26.42 -14.63
CA PHE A 331 8.47 -25.21 -14.34
C PHE A 331 8.07 -23.99 -15.17
N ASN A 332 7.13 -24.13 -16.12
CA ASN A 332 6.47 -22.99 -16.74
C ASN A 332 5.72 -22.12 -15.72
N ILE A 333 5.34 -22.64 -14.54
CA ILE A 333 4.82 -21.80 -13.46
C ILE A 333 5.79 -20.68 -13.07
N LEU A 334 7.10 -20.87 -13.29
CA LEU A 334 8.16 -19.93 -12.93
C LEU A 334 8.60 -19.03 -14.09
N THR A 335 8.33 -19.42 -15.33
CA THR A 335 8.87 -18.74 -16.53
C THR A 335 7.81 -18.17 -17.46
N THR A 336 6.54 -18.60 -17.35
CA THR A 336 5.49 -18.15 -18.26
C THR A 336 5.19 -16.66 -18.13
N ARG A 337 4.86 -16.02 -19.26
CA ARG A 337 4.33 -14.66 -19.29
C ARG A 337 2.81 -14.61 -19.24
N ARG A 338 2.13 -15.75 -19.39
CA ARG A 338 0.69 -15.83 -19.19
C ARG A 338 0.37 -15.45 -17.75
N SER A 339 -0.56 -14.53 -17.58
CA SER A 339 -1.17 -14.23 -16.29
C SER A 339 -2.68 -14.07 -16.46
N PHE A 340 -3.36 -13.78 -15.36
CA PHE A 340 -4.81 -13.69 -15.29
C PHE A 340 -5.22 -12.43 -14.53
N VAL A 341 -6.31 -11.82 -14.97
CA VAL A 341 -6.96 -10.71 -14.28
C VAL A 341 -8.44 -11.01 -14.09
N ASN A 342 -8.99 -10.55 -12.98
CA ASN A 342 -10.42 -10.37 -12.78
C ASN A 342 -10.78 -8.87 -12.87
N GLY A 343 -12.04 -8.51 -12.61
CA GLY A 343 -12.53 -7.13 -12.58
C GLY A 343 -11.63 -6.17 -11.77
N PRO A 344 -11.36 -6.45 -10.48
CA PRO A 344 -10.47 -5.63 -9.66
C PRO A 344 -9.07 -5.39 -10.24
N LEU A 345 -8.40 -6.43 -10.77
CA LEU A 345 -7.06 -6.27 -11.35
C LEU A 345 -7.07 -5.59 -12.72
N ALA A 346 -8.04 -5.91 -13.56
CA ALA A 346 -8.18 -5.29 -14.87
C ALA A 346 -8.40 -3.77 -14.74
N GLU A 347 -9.29 -3.35 -13.83
CA GLU A 347 -9.53 -1.95 -13.53
C GLU A 347 -8.26 -1.28 -12.96
N PHE A 348 -7.62 -1.91 -11.96
CA PHE A 348 -6.40 -1.38 -11.33
C PHE A 348 -5.27 -1.12 -12.34
N TYR A 349 -4.95 -2.11 -13.18
CA TYR A 349 -3.86 -2.00 -14.14
C TYR A 349 -4.17 -1.02 -15.29
N LYS A 350 -5.43 -0.92 -15.73
CA LYS A 350 -5.83 0.01 -16.81
C LYS A 350 -5.88 1.47 -16.37
N GLN A 351 -6.42 1.71 -15.17
CA GLN A 351 -6.69 3.07 -14.68
C GLN A 351 -5.49 3.69 -13.96
N ARG A 352 -4.33 3.01 -13.92
CA ARG A 352 -3.12 3.42 -13.19
C ARG A 352 -3.42 3.80 -11.74
N GLN A 353 -4.35 3.08 -11.13
CA GLN A 353 -4.75 3.32 -9.74
C GLN A 353 -3.61 2.91 -8.80
N GLY A 354 -3.57 3.47 -7.60
CA GLY A 354 -2.66 2.98 -6.56
C GLY A 354 -1.52 3.90 -6.17
N VAL A 355 -1.56 5.18 -6.55
CA VAL A 355 -0.60 6.17 -6.06
C VAL A 355 -0.63 6.18 -4.52
N GLY A 356 0.39 5.60 -3.89
CA GLY A 356 0.59 5.59 -2.43
C GLY A 356 0.25 4.30 -1.66
N VAL A 357 -0.56 3.38 -2.18
CA VAL A 357 -0.84 2.08 -1.51
C VAL A 357 -0.12 0.92 -2.19
N PHE A 358 -0.19 0.87 -3.52
CA PHE A 358 0.39 -0.20 -4.33
C PHE A 358 1.39 0.41 -5.32
N SER A 359 2.67 0.31 -5.02
CA SER A 359 3.75 0.60 -5.97
C SER A 359 3.95 -0.58 -6.93
N ILE A 360 3.20 -0.57 -8.03
CA ILE A 360 3.17 -1.65 -9.03
C ILE A 360 3.22 -1.03 -10.42
N LYS A 361 4.07 -1.58 -11.30
CA LYS A 361 4.00 -1.27 -12.74
C LYS A 361 2.94 -2.17 -13.38
N SER A 362 2.09 -1.62 -14.24
CA SER A 362 1.19 -2.45 -15.06
C SER A 362 2.01 -3.50 -15.80
N PRO A 363 1.67 -4.80 -15.69
CA PRO A 363 2.50 -5.89 -16.20
C PRO A 363 2.40 -6.08 -17.72
N ALA A 364 1.54 -5.30 -18.37
CA ALA A 364 1.37 -5.24 -19.81
C ALA A 364 0.82 -3.86 -20.21
N ASP A 365 0.83 -3.57 -21.51
CA ASP A 365 0.17 -2.40 -22.07
C ASP A 365 -1.35 -2.44 -21.80
N ALA A 366 -1.96 -1.28 -21.53
CA ALA A 366 -3.38 -1.21 -21.20
C ALA A 366 -4.30 -1.76 -22.31
N ALA A 367 -3.87 -1.68 -23.58
CA ALA A 367 -4.60 -2.20 -24.73
C ALA A 367 -4.60 -3.74 -24.80
N THR A 368 -3.64 -4.43 -24.17
CA THR A 368 -3.58 -5.90 -24.17
C THR A 368 -4.31 -6.52 -22.96
N LEU A 369 -4.66 -5.70 -21.97
CA LEU A 369 -5.40 -6.14 -20.80
C LEU A 369 -6.89 -6.38 -21.16
N PRO A 370 -7.48 -7.52 -20.74
CA PRO A 370 -8.90 -7.79 -20.90
C PRO A 370 -9.78 -6.66 -20.34
N ALA A 371 -10.86 -6.31 -21.03
CA ALA A 371 -11.86 -5.38 -20.50
C ALA A 371 -12.85 -6.15 -19.62
N MET A 372 -12.78 -5.93 -18.32
CA MET A 372 -13.65 -6.55 -17.33
C MET A 372 -14.25 -5.47 -16.45
N THR A 373 -15.53 -5.62 -16.10
CA THR A 373 -16.19 -4.74 -15.14
C THR A 373 -15.62 -4.97 -13.75
N TYR A 374 -15.46 -3.90 -12.95
CA TYR A 374 -14.90 -4.00 -11.60
C TYR A 374 -15.62 -5.04 -10.72
N ALA A 375 -16.95 -5.15 -10.88
CA ALA A 375 -17.78 -6.10 -10.11
C ALA A 375 -17.51 -7.58 -10.41
N ASN A 376 -16.80 -7.92 -11.49
CA ASN A 376 -16.50 -9.32 -11.84
C ASN A 376 -15.33 -9.85 -11.01
N THR A 377 -15.60 -10.25 -9.77
CA THR A 377 -14.57 -10.71 -8.83
C THR A 377 -14.20 -12.18 -9.00
N THR A 378 -15.08 -12.99 -9.58
CA THR A 378 -14.94 -14.45 -9.69
C THR A 378 -14.53 -14.94 -11.08
N GLU A 379 -14.75 -14.15 -12.13
CA GLU A 379 -14.34 -14.47 -13.48
C GLU A 379 -12.88 -14.03 -13.72
N TRP A 380 -12.10 -14.88 -14.38
CA TRP A 380 -10.69 -14.63 -14.66
C TRP A 380 -10.39 -14.75 -16.15
N ALA A 381 -9.80 -13.71 -16.74
CA ALA A 381 -9.39 -13.67 -18.12
C ALA A 381 -7.86 -13.73 -18.24
N SER A 382 -7.37 -14.58 -19.15
CA SER A 382 -5.93 -14.68 -19.42
C SER A 382 -5.43 -13.50 -20.25
N TYR A 383 -4.18 -13.09 -20.01
CA TYR A 383 -3.46 -12.15 -20.85
C TYR A 383 -1.96 -12.47 -20.84
N VAL A 384 -1.18 -11.78 -21.68
CA VAL A 384 0.27 -11.96 -21.77
C VAL A 384 0.97 -10.73 -21.19
N ARG A 385 1.78 -10.95 -20.16
CA ARG A 385 2.66 -9.95 -19.56
C ARG A 385 3.84 -9.63 -20.48
N ASP A 386 4.45 -8.47 -20.28
CA ASP A 386 5.64 -8.07 -21.03
C ASP A 386 6.84 -9.01 -20.81
N SER A 387 7.92 -8.82 -21.58
CA SER A 387 9.11 -9.69 -21.52
C SER A 387 9.89 -9.63 -20.21
N THR A 388 9.56 -8.72 -19.29
CA THR A 388 10.28 -8.54 -18.02
C THR A 388 9.74 -9.44 -16.91
N HIS A 389 8.61 -10.10 -17.15
CA HIS A 389 7.94 -10.98 -16.20
C HIS A 389 8.32 -12.46 -16.38
N SER A 390 8.46 -13.15 -15.26
CA SER A 390 8.77 -14.58 -15.16
C SER A 390 7.82 -15.24 -14.16
N GLY A 391 6.79 -15.91 -14.67
CA GLY A 391 5.85 -16.74 -13.91
C GLY A 391 5.35 -16.12 -12.60
N VAL A 392 5.16 -16.96 -11.59
CA VAL A 392 4.74 -16.54 -10.25
C VAL A 392 5.79 -15.64 -9.55
N LEU A 393 7.07 -15.76 -9.91
CA LEU A 393 8.21 -15.06 -9.26
C LEU A 393 8.22 -13.54 -9.45
N THR A 394 7.35 -13.04 -10.32
CA THR A 394 7.20 -11.61 -10.65
C THR A 394 5.75 -11.15 -10.55
N THR A 395 4.89 -11.93 -9.90
CA THR A 395 3.53 -11.49 -9.53
C THR A 395 3.61 -10.53 -8.33
N PRO A 396 2.66 -9.58 -8.19
CA PRO A 396 2.60 -8.74 -7.01
C PRO A 396 2.53 -9.53 -5.70
N ALA A 397 1.80 -10.66 -5.66
CA ALA A 397 1.76 -11.52 -4.48
C ALA A 397 3.15 -11.97 -4.03
N PHE A 398 3.98 -12.47 -4.95
CA PHE A 398 5.34 -12.91 -4.62
C PHE A 398 6.23 -11.73 -4.21
N LEU A 399 6.20 -10.64 -4.98
CA LEU A 399 7.10 -9.49 -4.78
C LEU A 399 6.80 -8.72 -3.49
N TYR A 400 5.53 -8.62 -3.06
CA TYR A 400 5.16 -8.01 -1.78
C TYR A 400 5.36 -8.96 -0.60
N ARG A 401 5.05 -10.25 -0.76
CA ARG A 401 5.24 -11.24 0.31
C ARG A 401 6.71 -11.39 0.69
N PHE A 402 7.58 -11.32 -0.32
CA PHE A 402 9.03 -11.40 -0.19
C PHE A 402 9.64 -10.05 -0.60
N PRO A 403 9.61 -9.05 0.30
CA PRO A 403 9.84 -7.66 -0.08
C PRO A 403 11.30 -7.34 -0.40
N THR A 404 12.27 -8.16 0.02
CA THR A 404 13.70 -7.92 -0.26
C THR A 404 14.24 -8.98 -1.20
N GLN A 405 15.35 -8.68 -1.90
CA GLN A 405 15.99 -9.67 -2.79
C GLN A 405 16.38 -10.94 -2.02
N ARG A 406 16.87 -10.78 -0.80
CA ARG A 406 17.22 -11.90 0.09
C ARG A 406 16.00 -12.76 0.46
N ALA A 407 14.86 -12.13 0.74
CA ALA A 407 13.62 -12.86 1.03
C ALA A 407 13.11 -13.64 -0.19
N ARG A 408 13.24 -13.07 -1.39
CA ARG A 408 12.87 -13.72 -2.67
C ARG A 408 13.75 -14.95 -2.93
N VAL A 409 15.05 -14.82 -2.71
CA VAL A 409 16.01 -15.94 -2.79
C VAL A 409 15.68 -17.02 -1.77
N ASN A 410 15.45 -16.63 -0.51
CA ASN A 410 15.12 -17.60 0.54
C ASN A 410 13.86 -18.40 0.17
N GLU A 411 12.78 -17.73 -0.24
CA GLU A 411 11.58 -18.46 -0.66
C GLU A 411 11.84 -19.35 -1.88
N PHE A 412 12.56 -18.86 -2.89
CA PHE A 412 12.86 -19.67 -4.08
C PHE A 412 13.63 -20.94 -3.71
N TYR A 413 14.63 -20.83 -2.83
CA TYR A 413 15.41 -21.97 -2.36
C TYR A 413 14.57 -22.94 -1.53
N GLU A 414 13.72 -22.43 -0.65
CA GLU A 414 12.84 -23.25 0.19
C GLU A 414 11.79 -23.99 -0.63
N ALA A 415 11.07 -23.26 -1.47
CA ALA A 415 9.95 -23.78 -2.24
C ALA A 415 10.40 -24.71 -3.37
N PHE A 416 11.42 -24.31 -4.13
CA PHE A 416 11.77 -24.97 -5.39
C PHE A 416 13.08 -25.74 -5.37
N LEU A 417 13.98 -25.49 -4.40
CA LEU A 417 15.24 -26.25 -4.27
C LEU A 417 15.30 -27.11 -3.01
N CYS A 418 14.32 -26.98 -2.11
CA CYS A 418 14.27 -27.67 -0.82
C CYS A 418 15.55 -27.42 0.00
N LYS A 419 16.07 -26.20 -0.10
CA LYS A 419 17.29 -25.72 0.57
C LYS A 419 16.92 -24.52 1.44
N HIS A 420 17.59 -24.41 2.57
CA HIS A 420 17.44 -23.28 3.49
C HIS A 420 18.82 -22.69 3.81
N PHE A 421 18.86 -21.39 4.09
CA PHE A 421 20.09 -20.73 4.52
C PHE A 421 20.17 -20.76 6.04
N ALA A 422 20.99 -21.67 6.57
CA ALA A 422 21.36 -21.70 7.98
C ALA A 422 22.88 -21.66 8.11
N PRO A 423 23.43 -21.05 9.18
CA PRO A 423 24.85 -21.18 9.49
C PRO A 423 25.24 -22.65 9.66
N ALA A 424 26.49 -22.99 9.36
CA ALA A 424 27.02 -24.31 9.69
C ALA A 424 26.94 -24.56 11.21
N ALA A 425 26.76 -25.81 11.63
CA ALA A 425 26.62 -26.15 13.05
C ALA A 425 27.86 -25.78 13.88
N ASP A 426 29.02 -25.71 13.24
CA ASP A 426 30.32 -25.32 13.77
C ASP A 426 30.74 -23.89 13.38
N ALA A 427 29.81 -23.08 12.86
CA ALA A 427 30.10 -21.71 12.45
C ALA A 427 30.48 -20.86 13.68
N ASN A 428 31.78 -20.58 13.82
CA ASN A 428 32.28 -19.60 14.79
C ASN A 428 32.20 -18.21 14.18
N LEU A 429 31.36 -17.35 14.74
CA LEU A 429 31.37 -15.92 14.43
C LEU A 429 32.62 -15.30 15.04
N PRO A 430 33.33 -14.43 14.30
CA PRO A 430 34.47 -13.70 14.86
C PRO A 430 34.00 -12.75 15.97
N PRO A 431 34.91 -12.36 16.89
CA PRO A 431 34.62 -11.38 17.94
C PRO A 431 34.01 -10.09 17.36
N PRO A 432 33.07 -9.41 18.06
CA PRO A 432 32.41 -8.22 17.54
C PRO A 432 33.36 -7.09 17.09
N ASP A 433 34.53 -6.99 17.70
CA ASP A 433 35.57 -5.99 17.45
C ASP A 433 36.55 -6.37 16.32
N ASP A 434 36.44 -7.58 15.75
CA ASP A 434 37.26 -8.01 14.63
C ASP A 434 37.10 -7.04 13.44
N ALA A 435 38.21 -6.63 12.84
CA ALA A 435 38.23 -5.72 11.71
C ALA A 435 37.41 -6.26 10.53
N CYS A 436 37.29 -7.58 10.40
CA CYS A 436 36.49 -8.21 9.35
C CYS A 436 34.99 -7.87 9.44
N ASN A 437 34.47 -7.50 10.61
CA ASN A 437 33.08 -7.04 10.78
C ASN A 437 32.81 -5.66 10.14
N ARG A 438 33.86 -4.93 9.75
CA ARG A 438 33.77 -3.63 9.07
C ARG A 438 33.57 -3.73 7.56
N GLU A 439 33.71 -4.92 6.96
CA GLU A 439 33.45 -5.16 5.54
C GLU A 439 31.95 -5.00 5.26
N ASN A 440 31.50 -3.98 4.51
CA ASN A 440 30.06 -3.76 4.28
C ASN A 440 29.44 -4.76 3.29
N ASN A 441 30.24 -5.34 2.41
CA ASN A 441 29.78 -6.38 1.51
C ASN A 441 29.62 -7.71 2.26
N LEU A 442 28.38 -8.08 2.59
CA LEU A 442 28.09 -9.31 3.34
C LEU A 442 28.54 -10.59 2.62
N ALA A 443 28.69 -10.56 1.28
CA ALA A 443 29.23 -11.70 0.53
C ALA A 443 30.74 -11.92 0.79
N ARG A 444 31.43 -10.93 1.37
CA ARG A 444 32.85 -10.98 1.76
C ARG A 444 33.06 -10.96 3.28
N ARG A 445 32.13 -10.36 4.04
CA ARG A 445 32.21 -10.26 5.50
C ARG A 445 32.32 -11.64 6.14
N CYS A 446 33.32 -11.78 7.01
CA CYS A 446 33.52 -12.96 7.84
C CYS A 446 32.25 -13.39 8.58
N GLY A 447 31.97 -14.69 8.64
CA GLY A 447 30.77 -15.23 9.28
C GLY A 447 29.46 -15.01 8.50
N CYS A 448 29.37 -13.98 7.64
CA CYS A 448 28.21 -13.73 6.77
C CYS A 448 28.37 -14.36 5.38
N ASN A 449 29.60 -14.41 4.87
CA ASN A 449 29.91 -14.87 3.51
C ASN A 449 29.43 -16.29 3.21
N TYR A 450 29.35 -17.17 4.23
CA TYR A 450 28.85 -18.54 4.09
C TYR A 450 27.48 -18.60 3.40
N CYS A 451 26.55 -17.73 3.79
CA CYS A 451 25.25 -17.63 3.12
C CYS A 451 25.26 -16.57 2.01
N HIS A 452 25.83 -15.38 2.29
CA HIS A 452 25.68 -14.23 1.41
C HIS A 452 26.46 -14.33 0.09
N ALA A 453 27.52 -15.13 0.02
CA ALA A 453 28.20 -15.42 -1.25
C ALA A 453 27.28 -16.13 -2.27
N THR A 454 26.21 -16.79 -1.80
CA THR A 454 25.18 -17.38 -2.67
C THR A 454 23.96 -16.44 -2.79
N ILE A 455 23.52 -15.86 -1.67
CA ILE A 455 22.28 -15.06 -1.65
C ILE A 455 22.40 -13.80 -2.50
N GLU A 456 23.50 -13.05 -2.40
CA GLU A 456 23.59 -11.75 -3.09
C GLU A 456 23.63 -11.91 -4.63
N PRO A 457 24.46 -12.80 -5.21
CA PRO A 457 24.46 -13.03 -6.66
C PRO A 457 23.13 -13.59 -7.18
N THR A 458 22.44 -14.40 -6.38
CA THR A 458 21.13 -14.95 -6.76
C THR A 458 20.04 -13.87 -6.67
N GLY A 459 20.09 -13.03 -5.64
CA GLY A 459 19.16 -11.92 -5.44
C GLY A 459 19.21 -10.90 -6.57
N ALA A 460 20.36 -10.79 -7.24
CA ALA A 460 20.54 -9.97 -8.43
C ALA A 460 19.53 -10.32 -9.54
N HIS A 461 19.00 -11.54 -9.63
CA HIS A 461 17.95 -11.90 -10.60
C HIS A 461 16.64 -11.11 -10.46
N TRP A 462 16.38 -10.48 -9.32
CA TRP A 462 15.27 -9.56 -9.13
C TRP A 462 15.73 -8.10 -9.09
N GLY A 463 16.95 -7.80 -9.55
CA GLY A 463 17.59 -6.49 -9.43
C GLY A 463 16.87 -5.35 -10.16
N ARG A 464 16.00 -5.68 -11.12
CA ARG A 464 15.09 -4.75 -11.80
C ARG A 464 13.71 -4.64 -11.16
N TYR A 465 13.47 -5.29 -10.01
CA TYR A 465 12.25 -5.13 -9.22
C TYR A 465 12.61 -4.48 -7.89
N ALA A 466 12.04 -3.31 -7.63
CA ALA A 466 12.29 -2.59 -6.39
C ALA A 466 11.91 -3.43 -5.16
N GLU A 467 12.63 -3.21 -4.06
CA GLU A 467 12.28 -3.83 -2.79
C GLU A 467 11.00 -3.20 -2.21
N ARG A 468 10.24 -3.96 -1.42
CA ARG A 468 8.97 -3.57 -0.76
C ARG A 468 7.89 -3.06 -1.73
N SER A 469 7.97 -3.48 -2.99
CA SER A 469 7.04 -3.10 -4.05
C SER A 469 7.02 -4.17 -5.15
N ALA A 470 6.09 -4.04 -6.09
CA ALA A 470 6.10 -4.78 -7.35
C ALA A 470 6.37 -3.85 -8.55
N LEU A 471 7.19 -2.81 -8.32
CA LEU A 471 7.60 -1.85 -9.34
C LEU A 471 8.80 -2.42 -10.12
N PHE A 472 8.62 -2.55 -11.44
CA PHE A 472 9.72 -2.84 -12.35
C PHE A 472 10.48 -1.54 -12.71
N LEU A 473 11.79 -1.54 -12.47
CA LEU A 473 12.73 -0.45 -12.68
C LEU A 473 13.31 -0.51 -14.11
N SER A 474 12.53 -0.05 -15.08
CA SER A 474 12.94 -0.15 -16.49
C SER A 474 14.21 0.68 -16.76
N PRO A 475 15.16 0.19 -17.58
CA PRO A 475 16.42 0.89 -17.84
C PRO A 475 16.26 2.33 -18.37
N GLU A 476 15.16 2.63 -19.04
CA GLU A 476 14.88 3.95 -19.62
C GLU A 476 14.53 4.98 -18.54
N GLN A 477 13.78 4.57 -17.51
CA GLN A 477 13.37 5.44 -16.40
C GLN A 477 14.34 5.35 -15.22
N PHE A 478 14.93 4.17 -15.04
CA PHE A 478 15.86 3.83 -13.98
C PHE A 478 17.14 3.27 -14.62
N PRO A 479 17.96 4.15 -15.24
CA PRO A 479 19.24 3.72 -15.81
C PRO A 479 20.15 3.18 -14.70
N ARG A 480 21.11 2.32 -15.09
CA ARG A 480 22.10 1.73 -14.17
C ARG A 480 22.79 2.78 -13.30
N LEU A 481 23.16 3.91 -13.89
CA LEU A 481 23.72 5.08 -13.24
C LEU A 481 22.81 6.28 -13.53
N ASP A 482 22.36 6.95 -12.48
CA ASP A 482 21.72 8.25 -12.60
C ASP A 482 22.70 9.35 -12.15
N VAL A 483 23.05 10.22 -13.10
CA VAL A 483 24.02 11.30 -12.88
C VAL A 483 23.48 12.34 -11.90
N LYS A 484 22.18 12.67 -11.95
CA LYS A 484 21.55 13.61 -11.03
C LYS A 484 21.63 13.07 -9.60
N CYS A 485 21.31 11.79 -9.40
CA CYS A 485 21.39 11.16 -8.09
C CYS A 485 22.82 11.08 -7.56
N ARG A 486 23.79 10.74 -8.40
CA ARG A 486 25.21 10.79 -8.03
C ARG A 486 25.62 12.18 -7.56
N ASP A 487 25.30 13.20 -8.35
CA ASP A 487 25.75 14.57 -8.09
C ASP A 487 25.07 15.13 -6.83
N CYS A 488 23.79 14.84 -6.60
CA CYS A 488 23.09 15.10 -5.35
C CYS A 488 23.80 14.45 -4.14
N ALA A 489 24.16 13.17 -4.24
CA ALA A 489 24.83 12.43 -3.18
C ALA A 489 26.20 13.02 -2.84
N ILE A 490 27.00 13.38 -3.85
CA ILE A 490 28.30 14.05 -3.68
C ILE A 490 28.16 15.40 -2.96
N ASN A 491 27.09 16.13 -3.25
CA ASN A 491 26.79 17.42 -2.63
C ASN A 491 26.17 17.31 -1.22
N GLY A 492 26.02 16.10 -0.68
CA GLY A 492 25.42 15.85 0.63
C GLY A 492 23.89 15.91 0.67
N ASP A 493 23.22 16.13 -0.46
CA ASP A 493 21.77 16.00 -0.56
C ASP A 493 21.37 14.54 -0.82
N THR A 494 21.29 13.79 0.28
CA THR A 494 20.91 12.37 0.25
C THR A 494 19.43 12.14 -0.04
N SER A 495 18.61 13.20 -0.09
CA SER A 495 17.18 13.13 -0.38
C SER A 495 16.88 13.39 -1.85
N CYS A 496 17.57 14.35 -2.48
CA CYS A 496 17.41 14.77 -3.87
C CYS A 496 15.94 14.88 -4.30
N GLY A 497 15.11 15.52 -3.46
CA GLY A 497 13.66 15.66 -3.71
C GLY A 497 12.85 14.36 -3.69
N GLY A 498 13.40 13.25 -3.19
CA GLY A 498 12.77 11.93 -3.12
C GLY A 498 12.93 11.07 -4.38
N GLU A 499 13.42 11.65 -5.48
CA GLU A 499 13.55 10.99 -6.78
C GLU A 499 14.60 9.88 -6.77
N CYS A 500 15.62 10.02 -5.93
CA CYS A 500 16.77 9.12 -5.90
C CYS A 500 16.65 7.95 -4.92
N SER A 501 15.43 7.62 -4.49
CA SER A 501 15.16 6.56 -3.50
C SER A 501 15.64 5.17 -3.93
N GLN A 502 15.79 4.91 -5.24
CA GLN A 502 16.27 3.64 -5.80
C GLN A 502 17.78 3.58 -6.01
N TYR A 503 18.49 4.68 -5.76
CA TYR A 503 19.92 4.84 -6.05
C TYR A 503 20.75 4.85 -4.75
N VAL A 504 22.03 4.51 -4.87
CA VAL A 504 23.00 4.63 -3.77
C VAL A 504 23.28 6.11 -3.55
N MET A 505 22.79 6.64 -2.42
CA MET A 505 22.93 8.07 -2.06
C MET A 505 23.95 8.32 -0.94
N GLN A 506 24.50 7.26 -0.36
CA GLN A 506 25.43 7.32 0.76
C GLN A 506 26.49 6.25 0.59
N ALA A 507 27.71 6.56 1.03
CA ALA A 507 28.86 5.67 1.00
C ALA A 507 29.35 5.40 2.41
N PHE A 508 29.60 4.12 2.72
CA PHE A 508 30.14 3.67 4.01
C PHE A 508 31.55 3.07 3.88
N ASP A 509 32.05 2.95 2.66
CA ASP A 509 33.38 2.46 2.28
C ASP A 509 33.76 2.97 0.86
N GLY A 510 34.96 2.62 0.40
CA GLY A 510 35.45 3.01 -0.93
C GLY A 510 34.62 2.45 -2.08
N ASP A 511 34.14 1.21 -1.97
CA ASP A 511 33.29 0.58 -2.98
C ASP A 511 31.92 1.26 -3.07
N GLY A 512 31.34 1.65 -1.94
CA GLY A 512 30.12 2.45 -1.84
C GLY A 512 30.30 3.87 -2.39
N ALA A 513 31.47 4.48 -2.16
CA ALA A 513 31.81 5.79 -2.73
C ALA A 513 31.88 5.74 -4.25
N ASN A 514 32.46 4.67 -4.81
CA ASN A 514 32.49 4.42 -6.26
C ASN A 514 31.11 4.06 -6.84
N SER A 515 30.14 3.73 -5.99
CA SER A 515 28.80 3.30 -6.38
C SER A 515 27.75 4.40 -6.26
N LEU A 516 28.10 5.63 -5.86
CA LEU A 516 27.15 6.73 -5.73
C LEU A 516 26.40 6.96 -7.06
N GLY A 517 25.07 7.05 -6.97
CA GLY A 517 24.16 7.17 -8.11
C GLY A 517 23.97 5.89 -8.93
N LEU A 518 24.59 4.76 -8.57
CA LEU A 518 24.20 3.46 -9.12
C LEU A 518 22.87 3.01 -8.54
N LEU A 519 22.07 2.28 -9.31
CA LEU A 519 20.91 1.57 -8.78
C LEU A 519 21.38 0.68 -7.62
N LYS A 520 20.64 0.70 -6.50
CA LYS A 520 21.01 -0.02 -5.26
C LYS A 520 21.32 -1.50 -5.48
N THR A 521 20.68 -2.13 -6.46
CA THR A 521 20.85 -3.55 -6.79
C THR A 521 22.18 -3.87 -7.49
N TYR A 522 22.89 -2.86 -8.03
CA TYR A 522 24.24 -2.99 -8.59
C TYR A 522 25.33 -2.83 -7.52
N LEU A 523 24.99 -2.37 -6.32
CA LEU A 523 25.95 -2.20 -5.24
C LEU A 523 26.64 -3.54 -4.92
N TYR A 524 27.97 -3.51 -4.89
CA TYR A 524 28.84 -4.66 -4.66
C TYR A 524 28.68 -5.83 -5.65
N ARG A 525 28.11 -5.60 -6.84
CA ARG A 525 28.01 -6.63 -7.89
C ARG A 525 29.25 -6.66 -8.77
N SER A 526 29.69 -7.87 -9.12
CA SER A 526 30.67 -8.06 -10.19
C SER A 526 30.02 -7.94 -11.56
N ALA A 527 30.82 -7.71 -12.61
CA ALA A 527 30.32 -7.62 -13.99
C ALA A 527 29.57 -8.89 -14.45
N ASP A 528 29.92 -10.07 -13.93
CA ASP A 528 29.20 -11.31 -14.21
C ASP A 528 27.87 -11.39 -13.45
N GLU A 529 27.81 -10.88 -12.22
CA GLU A 529 26.58 -10.81 -11.43
C GLU A 529 25.60 -9.77 -11.97
N GLU A 530 26.09 -8.68 -12.58
CA GLU A 530 25.23 -7.68 -13.24
C GLU A 530 24.41 -8.31 -14.38
N LYS A 531 24.91 -9.37 -15.04
CA LYS A 531 24.15 -10.10 -16.07
C LYS A 531 22.91 -10.79 -15.49
N ASN A 532 22.92 -11.16 -14.20
CA ASN A 532 21.74 -11.72 -13.54
C ASN A 532 20.63 -10.68 -13.41
N ILE A 533 20.98 -9.40 -13.21
CA ILE A 533 20.03 -8.29 -13.11
C ILE A 533 19.22 -8.14 -14.40
N GLU A 534 19.92 -8.16 -15.54
CA GLU A 534 19.26 -8.03 -16.85
C GLU A 534 18.58 -9.33 -17.30
N GLY A 535 19.12 -10.50 -16.91
CA GLY A 535 18.52 -11.81 -17.21
C GLY A 535 17.24 -12.11 -16.42
N GLY A 536 17.01 -11.41 -15.31
CA GLY A 536 15.81 -11.54 -14.50
C GLY A 536 15.63 -12.93 -13.85
N PRO A 537 14.47 -13.19 -13.23
CA PRO A 537 14.21 -14.49 -12.58
C PRO A 537 14.11 -15.66 -13.56
N GLN A 538 13.82 -15.40 -14.84
CA GLN A 538 13.78 -16.45 -15.86
C GLN A 538 15.17 -17.08 -16.07
N ALA A 539 16.23 -16.27 -16.06
CA ALA A 539 17.60 -16.77 -16.15
C ALA A 539 17.98 -17.63 -14.94
N LEU A 540 17.50 -17.29 -13.73
CA LEU A 540 17.68 -18.11 -12.54
C LEU A 540 17.05 -19.50 -12.71
N VAL A 541 15.79 -19.54 -13.17
CA VAL A 541 15.07 -20.81 -13.35
C VAL A 541 15.80 -21.68 -14.37
N LYS A 542 16.20 -21.12 -15.52
CA LYS A 542 16.96 -21.85 -16.54
C LYS A 542 18.23 -22.48 -15.95
N ARG A 543 19.00 -21.71 -15.17
CA ARG A 543 20.22 -22.19 -14.52
C ARG A 543 19.96 -23.32 -13.53
N MET A 544 18.86 -23.26 -12.78
CA MET A 544 18.52 -24.28 -11.78
C MET A 544 17.93 -25.56 -12.39
N MET A 545 17.34 -25.48 -13.59
CA MET A 545 16.96 -26.66 -14.35
C MET A 545 18.20 -27.45 -14.82
N GLU A 546 19.31 -26.77 -15.12
CA GLU A 546 20.55 -27.44 -15.57
C GLU A 546 21.20 -28.31 -14.48
N THR A 547 20.94 -28.05 -13.19
CA THR A 547 21.53 -28.82 -12.07
C THR A 547 20.68 -30.02 -11.63
N GLY A 548 19.44 -30.12 -12.09
CA GLY A 548 18.48 -31.13 -11.63
C GLY A 548 17.92 -30.90 -10.22
N ASP A 549 18.23 -29.76 -9.58
CA ASP A 549 17.79 -29.47 -8.21
C ASP A 549 16.28 -29.22 -8.13
N LEU A 550 15.72 -28.54 -9.12
CA LEU A 550 14.29 -28.25 -9.20
C LEU A 550 13.47 -29.55 -9.26
N GLU A 551 13.92 -30.52 -10.05
CA GLU A 551 13.31 -31.83 -10.23
C GLU A 551 13.32 -32.61 -8.90
N ARG A 552 14.49 -32.70 -8.26
CA ARG A 552 14.62 -33.41 -6.97
C ARG A 552 13.72 -32.81 -5.89
N CYS A 553 13.64 -31.49 -5.80
CA CYS A 553 12.76 -30.86 -4.82
C CYS A 553 11.28 -31.07 -5.16
N THR A 554 10.91 -30.96 -6.45
CA THR A 554 9.53 -31.19 -6.89
C THR A 554 9.07 -32.62 -6.56
N VAL A 555 9.91 -33.64 -6.81
CA VAL A 555 9.63 -35.03 -6.40
C VAL A 555 9.39 -35.12 -4.90
N LYS A 556 10.25 -34.55 -4.06
CA LYS A 556 10.08 -34.56 -2.60
C LYS A 556 8.79 -33.88 -2.15
N ARG A 557 8.41 -32.77 -2.80
CA ARG A 557 7.19 -32.02 -2.47
C ARG A 557 5.93 -32.78 -2.89
N VAL A 558 5.89 -33.32 -4.10
CA VAL A 558 4.78 -34.17 -4.58
C VAL A 558 4.66 -35.42 -3.72
N TRP A 559 5.77 -36.07 -3.38
CA TRP A 559 5.78 -37.19 -2.45
C TRP A 559 5.11 -36.82 -1.12
N ASN A 560 5.52 -35.70 -0.51
CA ASN A 560 4.94 -35.26 0.76
C ASN A 560 3.46 -34.89 0.65
N GLU A 561 3.04 -34.29 -0.47
CA GLU A 561 1.64 -33.94 -0.71
C GLU A 561 0.74 -35.19 -0.81
N PHE A 562 1.18 -36.23 -1.52
CA PHE A 562 0.35 -37.41 -1.78
C PHE A 562 0.48 -38.50 -0.71
N LEU A 563 1.67 -38.70 -0.11
CA LEU A 563 1.86 -39.67 0.98
C LEU A 563 1.65 -39.05 2.37
N GLY A 564 1.49 -37.73 2.48
CA GLY A 564 1.30 -37.04 3.76
C GLY A 564 2.54 -37.00 4.67
N ARG A 565 3.71 -37.39 4.16
CA ARG A 565 4.98 -37.41 4.91
C ARG A 565 6.20 -37.24 4.01
N ALA A 566 7.32 -36.82 4.61
CA ALA A 566 8.60 -36.75 3.91
C ALA A 566 9.13 -38.14 3.51
N MET A 567 9.96 -38.18 2.47
CA MET A 567 10.71 -39.38 2.10
C MET A 567 11.75 -39.72 3.19
N THR A 568 11.74 -40.97 3.64
CA THR A 568 12.80 -41.54 4.48
C THR A 568 14.13 -41.61 3.70
N ALA A 569 15.24 -41.84 4.40
CA ALA A 569 16.55 -41.98 3.77
C ALA A 569 16.59 -43.12 2.74
N GLU A 570 15.90 -44.23 3.03
CA GLU A 570 15.84 -45.39 2.14
C GLU A 570 14.98 -45.11 0.90
N GLU A 571 13.82 -44.47 1.06
CA GLU A 571 13.00 -44.05 -0.08
C GLU A 571 13.72 -43.03 -0.96
N GLN A 572 14.54 -42.13 -0.39
CA GLN A 572 15.36 -41.23 -1.20
C GLN A 572 16.38 -42.00 -2.04
N ARG A 573 16.99 -43.07 -1.51
CA ARG A 573 17.90 -43.92 -2.30
C ARG A 573 17.17 -44.67 -3.40
N MET A 574 15.98 -45.20 -3.11
CA MET A 574 15.22 -46.05 -4.05
C MET A 574 14.52 -45.26 -5.15
N TYR A 575 13.87 -44.14 -4.82
CA TYR A 575 12.93 -43.48 -5.73
C TYR A 575 13.39 -42.10 -6.22
N LEU A 576 14.10 -41.32 -5.40
CA LEU A 576 14.31 -39.90 -5.71
C LEU A 576 15.03 -39.70 -7.04
N GLN A 577 16.12 -40.43 -7.28
CA GLN A 577 16.90 -40.29 -8.50
C GLN A 577 16.08 -40.68 -9.73
N THR A 578 15.44 -41.84 -9.69
CA THR A 578 14.63 -42.37 -10.80
C THR A 578 13.45 -41.45 -11.11
N LEU A 579 12.64 -41.08 -10.11
CA LEU A 579 11.50 -40.19 -10.29
C LEU A 579 11.92 -38.80 -10.81
N SER A 580 13.07 -38.27 -10.37
CA SER A 580 13.57 -36.98 -10.84
C SER A 580 14.00 -37.06 -12.31
N GLN A 581 14.69 -38.14 -12.70
CA GLN A 581 15.11 -38.35 -14.08
C GLN A 581 13.92 -38.59 -15.01
N ASP A 582 12.94 -39.38 -14.58
CA ASP A 582 11.74 -39.66 -15.37
C ASP A 582 10.86 -38.42 -15.50
N PHE A 583 10.74 -37.62 -14.44
CA PHE A 583 10.08 -36.32 -14.50
C PHE A 583 10.75 -35.39 -15.53
N ALA A 584 12.09 -35.30 -15.52
CA ALA A 584 12.83 -34.52 -16.52
C ALA A 584 12.63 -35.05 -17.96
N LYS A 585 12.71 -36.37 -18.15
CA LYS A 585 12.52 -37.02 -19.46
C LYS A 585 11.10 -36.88 -19.98
N ASN A 586 10.10 -36.86 -19.10
CA ASN A 586 8.70 -36.71 -19.44
C ASN A 586 8.28 -35.23 -19.53
N ASN A 587 9.16 -34.38 -20.06
CA ASN A 587 8.93 -32.96 -20.28
C ASN A 587 8.41 -32.21 -19.04
N HIS A 588 8.84 -32.64 -17.85
CA HIS A 588 8.40 -32.10 -16.56
C HIS A 588 6.87 -32.11 -16.38
N SER A 589 6.16 -33.13 -16.89
CA SER A 589 4.72 -33.30 -16.64
C SER A 589 4.46 -33.60 -15.16
N LEU A 590 3.81 -32.66 -14.47
CA LEU A 590 3.44 -32.83 -13.06
C LEU A 590 2.43 -33.97 -12.89
N LYS A 591 1.47 -34.09 -13.81
CA LYS A 591 0.48 -35.18 -13.81
C LYS A 591 1.17 -36.54 -13.96
N GLY A 592 2.17 -36.64 -14.84
CA GLY A 592 3.00 -37.84 -14.99
C GLY A 592 3.77 -38.19 -13.71
N LEU A 593 4.36 -37.20 -13.03
CA LEU A 593 5.03 -37.42 -11.75
C LEU A 593 4.06 -37.88 -10.66
N ILE A 594 2.88 -37.26 -10.55
CA ILE A 594 1.84 -37.63 -9.58
C ILE A 594 1.40 -39.08 -9.83
N GLU A 595 1.15 -39.46 -11.08
CA GLU A 595 0.82 -40.84 -11.44
C GLU A 595 1.92 -41.80 -10.97
N GLN A 596 3.19 -41.53 -11.26
CA GLN A 596 4.30 -42.38 -10.83
C GLN A 596 4.39 -42.51 -9.30
N VAL A 597 4.19 -41.42 -8.56
CA VAL A 597 4.23 -41.42 -7.09
C VAL A 597 3.07 -42.23 -6.51
N VAL A 598 1.84 -42.01 -6.97
CA VAL A 598 0.64 -42.72 -6.49
C VAL A 598 0.65 -44.20 -6.91
N MET A 599 1.28 -44.52 -8.04
CA MET A 599 1.43 -45.90 -8.51
C MET A 599 2.63 -46.63 -7.90
N SER A 600 3.48 -45.94 -7.12
CA SER A 600 4.62 -46.56 -6.43
C SER A 600 4.17 -47.58 -5.38
N ASP A 601 5.02 -48.57 -5.12
CA ASP A 601 4.80 -49.53 -4.05
C ASP A 601 4.83 -48.89 -2.65
N ALA A 602 5.55 -47.79 -2.48
CA ALA A 602 5.54 -47.02 -1.23
C ALA A 602 4.16 -46.41 -0.91
N TYR A 603 3.43 -45.94 -1.92
CA TYR A 603 2.07 -45.43 -1.74
C TYR A 603 1.08 -46.54 -1.39
N ARG A 604 1.24 -47.73 -1.99
CA ARG A 604 0.38 -48.89 -1.76
C ARG A 604 0.54 -49.55 -0.39
N ARG A 605 1.62 -49.24 0.35
CA ARG A 605 1.91 -49.76 1.70
C ARG A 605 1.46 -48.80 2.81
N ILE A 606 0.73 -47.74 2.49
CA ILE A 606 0.11 -46.89 3.51
C ILE A 606 -1.11 -47.65 4.03
N ASP A 607 -0.85 -48.50 5.03
CA ASP A 607 -1.84 -49.22 5.83
C ASP A 607 -2.43 -48.30 6.92
#